data_AF-A0A3C0TI69-F1
#
_entry.id   AF-A0A3C0TI69-F1
#
_cell.length_a   1.000
_cell.length_b   1.000
_cell.length_c   1.000
_cell.angle_alpha   90.00
_cell.angle_beta   90.00
_cell.angle_gamma   90.00
#
_symmetry.space_group_name_H-M   'P 1'
#
loop_
_entity.id
_entity.type
_entity.pdbx_description
1 polymer ?
#
loop_
_entity_poly.entity_id
_entity_poly.type
_entity_poly.pdbx_seq_one_letter_code
_entity_poly.pdbx_strand_id
1 'polypeptide(L)'
;MLMAEFIHNHILTLITFTPVLGSAVILLLPKGRHGAIKWGSLIITLVPLLLSLFLYMEFDRSIAGFSRSEGIQFIERYVWIKDFNINVFMGVDGLSMPMVLLCALICPIAVLASWGVSSGVKGYFFLFLLLETGMLGVF
;
A
#
# COMPACT_ATOMS: atom_id res chain seq x y z
N MET A 1 17.80 -5.68 14.76
CA MET A 1 16.87 -5.35 15.86
C MET A 1 16.13 -4.05 15.55
N LEU A 2 16.80 -2.88 15.55
CA LEU A 2 16.19 -1.58 15.21
C LEU A 2 15.39 -1.51 13.89
N MET A 3 15.93 -2.04 12.79
CA MET A 3 15.26 -1.99 11.48
C MET A 3 13.95 -2.79 11.44
N ALA A 4 13.92 -3.95 12.10
CA ALA A 4 12.75 -4.82 12.12
C ALA A 4 11.62 -4.21 12.97
N GLU A 5 11.96 -3.59 14.10
CA GLU A 5 11.01 -2.85 14.93
C GLU A 5 10.42 -1.65 14.18
N PHE A 6 11.25 -0.91 13.43
CA PHE A 6 10.76 0.20 12.62
C PHE A 6 9.75 -0.27 11.57
N ILE A 7 10.07 -1.34 10.83
CA ILE A 7 9.15 -1.89 9.82
C ILE A 7 7.85 -2.32 10.48
N HIS A 8 7.90 -3.04 11.61
CA HIS A 8 6.71 -3.52 12.31
C HIS A 8 5.81 -2.37 12.78
N ASN A 9 6.39 -1.31 13.37
CA ASN A 9 5.64 -0.18 13.92
C ASN A 9 5.07 0.77 12.86
N HIS A 10 5.60 0.74 11.63
CA HIS A 10 5.22 1.65 10.54
C HIS A 10 4.72 0.90 9.29
N ILE A 11 4.34 -0.37 9.45
CA ILE A 11 4.06 -1.26 8.33
C ILE A 11 2.88 -0.78 7.48
N LEU A 12 1.82 -0.23 8.09
CA LEU A 12 0.64 0.23 7.38
C LEU A 12 0.97 1.50 6.60
N THR A 13 1.71 2.43 7.23
CA THR A 13 2.22 3.61 6.51
C THR A 13 3.07 3.20 5.30
N LEU A 14 3.96 2.21 5.46
CA LEU A 14 4.80 1.73 4.38
C LEU A 14 3.98 1.07 3.26
N ILE A 15 3.02 0.20 3.59
CA ILE A 15 2.13 -0.44 2.61
C ILE A 15 1.36 0.63 1.81
N THR A 16 0.72 1.57 2.50
CA THR A 16 -0.20 2.55 1.88
C THR A 16 0.53 3.60 1.05
N PHE A 17 1.67 4.12 1.51
CA PHE A 17 2.33 5.27 0.88
C PHE A 17 3.51 4.93 -0.04
N THR A 18 4.00 3.68 -0.06
CA THR A 18 5.02 3.27 -1.04
C THR A 18 4.59 3.51 -2.49
N PRO A 19 3.33 3.22 -2.90
CA PRO A 19 2.87 3.52 -4.26
C PRO A 19 2.87 5.03 -4.57
N VAL A 20 2.61 5.92 -3.61
CA VAL A 20 2.75 7.37 -3.80
C VAL A 20 4.19 7.72 -4.15
N LEU A 21 5.16 7.23 -3.38
CA LEU A 21 6.59 7.45 -3.66
C LEU A 21 6.96 6.92 -5.04
N GLY A 22 6.47 5.72 -5.37
CA GLY A 22 6.64 5.12 -6.69
C GLY A 22 6.04 5.97 -7.82
N SER A 23 4.84 6.52 -7.62
CA SER A 23 4.17 7.39 -8.59
C SER A 23 4.99 8.66 -8.87
N ALA A 24 5.60 9.25 -7.84
CA ALA A 24 6.51 10.38 -7.98
C ALA A 24 7.77 9.99 -8.78
N VAL A 25 8.34 8.79 -8.54
CA VAL A 25 9.45 8.27 -9.34
C VAL A 25 9.05 8.11 -10.81
N ILE A 26 7.86 7.57 -11.10
CA ILE A 26 7.34 7.46 -12.47
C ILE A 26 7.18 8.84 -13.12
N LEU A 27 6.75 9.87 -12.37
CA LEU A 27 6.68 11.25 -12.86
C LEU A 27 8.04 11.84 -13.24
N LEU A 28 9.14 11.40 -12.62
CA LEU A 28 10.48 11.87 -12.96
C LEU A 28 11.06 11.16 -14.19
N LEU A 29 10.51 10.01 -14.60
CA LEU A 29 10.99 9.29 -15.78
C LEU A 29 10.62 10.01 -17.10
N PRO A 30 11.51 9.99 -18.12
CA PRO A 30 11.20 10.50 -19.45
C PRO A 30 10.01 9.77 -20.09
N LYS A 31 9.08 10.52 -20.71
CA LYS A 31 7.83 9.98 -21.29
C LYS A 31 8.07 8.84 -22.29
N GLY A 32 9.15 8.88 -23.08
CA GLY A 32 9.47 7.85 -24.08
C GLY A 32 10.01 6.53 -23.52
N ARG A 33 10.32 6.44 -22.22
CA ARG A 33 10.85 5.21 -21.61
C ARG A 33 9.74 4.28 -21.11
N HIS A 34 8.87 3.84 -22.01
CA HIS A 34 7.72 3.00 -21.67
C HIS A 34 8.10 1.71 -20.92
N GLY A 35 9.20 1.06 -21.31
CA GLY A 35 9.69 -0.14 -20.62
C GLY A 35 10.07 0.13 -19.16
N ALA A 36 10.81 1.22 -18.89
CA ALA A 36 11.18 1.61 -17.54
C ALA A 36 9.96 1.99 -16.68
N ILE A 37 8.96 2.63 -17.27
CA ILE A 37 7.71 2.97 -16.58
C ILE A 37 6.95 1.70 -16.18
N LYS A 38 6.79 0.75 -17.11
CA LYS A 38 6.07 -0.51 -16.88
C LYS A 38 6.76 -1.38 -15.82
N TRP A 39 8.06 -1.61 -15.98
CA TRP A 39 8.84 -2.38 -15.02
C TRP A 39 8.98 -1.69 -13.67
N GLY A 40 9.19 -0.37 -13.66
CA GLY A 40 9.24 0.41 -12.42
C GLY A 40 7.94 0.29 -11.64
N SER A 41 6.79 0.46 -12.30
CA SER A 41 5.48 0.32 -11.66
C SER A 41 5.27 -1.08 -11.09
N LEU A 42 5.66 -2.13 -11.83
CA LEU A 42 5.59 -3.50 -11.34
C LEU A 42 6.42 -3.70 -10.07
N ILE A 43 7.68 -3.25 -10.07
CA ILE A 43 8.56 -3.35 -8.91
C ILE A 43 7.96 -2.61 -7.71
N ILE A 44 7.39 -1.43 -7.92
CA ILE A 44 6.72 -0.65 -6.86
C ILE A 44 5.56 -1.44 -6.27
N THR A 45 4.65 -1.99 -7.10
CA THR A 45 3.49 -2.78 -6.62
C THR A 45 3.88 -4.06 -5.87
N LEU A 46 5.09 -4.60 -6.11
CA LEU A 46 5.56 -5.77 -5.37
C LEU A 46 5.95 -5.44 -3.92
N VAL A 47 6.29 -4.18 -3.62
CA VAL A 47 6.68 -3.79 -2.25
C VAL A 47 5.49 -3.88 -1.28
N PRO A 48 4.32 -3.26 -1.53
CA PRO A 48 3.12 -3.47 -0.72
C PRO A 48 2.71 -4.95 -0.64
N LEU A 49 2.88 -5.74 -1.71
CA LEU A 49 2.58 -7.18 -1.69
C LEU A 49 3.47 -7.92 -0.69
N LEU A 50 4.78 -7.70 -0.71
CA LEU A 50 5.70 -8.34 0.22
C LEU A 50 5.46 -7.90 1.67
N LEU A 51 5.18 -6.61 1.89
CA LEU A 51 4.87 -6.08 3.22
C LEU A 51 3.53 -6.60 3.76
N SER A 52 2.49 -6.68 2.92
CA SER A 52 1.19 -7.24 3.31
C SER A 52 1.24 -8.75 3.59
N LEU A 53 2.10 -9.50 2.88
CA LEU A 53 2.38 -10.90 3.22
C LEU A 53 3.04 -11.02 4.59
N PHE A 54 4.02 -10.17 4.89
CA PHE A 54 4.65 -10.13 6.21
C PHE A 54 3.62 -9.77 7.30
N LEU A 55 2.82 -8.73 7.08
CA LEU A 55 1.72 -8.33 7.95
C LEU A 55 0.76 -9.52 8.21
N TYR A 56 0.41 -10.29 7.17
CA TYR A 56 -0.48 -11.45 7.28
C TYR A 56 0.09 -12.61 8.09
N MET A 57 1.42 -12.79 8.07
CA MET A 57 2.09 -13.82 8.88
C MET A 57 2.15 -13.43 10.36
N GLU A 58 2.32 -12.14 10.65
CA GLU A 58 2.40 -11.61 12.03
C GLU A 58 1.01 -11.35 12.66
N PHE A 59 -0.05 -11.31 11.86
CA PHE A 59 -1.41 -11.05 12.35
C PHE A 59 -1.95 -12.16 13.24
N ASP A 60 -2.31 -11.83 14.48
CA ASP A 60 -2.86 -12.78 15.45
C ASP A 60 -4.37 -13.02 15.18
N ARG A 61 -4.67 -14.21 14.68
CA ARG A 61 -6.04 -14.61 14.32
C ARG A 61 -6.90 -14.99 15.52
N SER A 62 -6.30 -15.22 16.69
CA SER A 62 -7.03 -15.64 17.90
C SER A 62 -7.84 -14.50 18.51
N ILE A 63 -7.41 -13.26 18.28
CA ILE A 63 -8.04 -12.02 18.77
C ILE A 63 -8.76 -11.22 17.67
N ALA A 64 -8.77 -11.72 16.43
CA ALA A 64 -9.29 -11.03 15.24
C ALA A 64 -10.83 -10.90 15.15
N GLY A 65 -11.55 -11.01 16.27
CA GLY A 65 -13.00 -10.98 16.30
C GLY A 65 -13.59 -9.57 16.09
N PHE A 66 -14.51 -9.44 15.11
CA PHE A 66 -15.24 -8.21 14.79
C PHE A 66 -16.03 -7.60 15.97
N SER A 67 -16.41 -8.42 16.96
CA SER A 67 -17.29 -8.01 18.06
C SER A 67 -16.57 -7.36 19.26
N ARG A 68 -15.23 -7.23 19.24
CA ARG A 68 -14.47 -6.53 20.28
C ARG A 68 -13.51 -5.53 19.66
N SER A 69 -13.45 -4.33 20.23
CA SER A 69 -12.48 -3.28 19.90
C SER A 69 -11.01 -3.71 20.09
N GLU A 70 -10.78 -4.88 20.69
CA GLU A 70 -9.47 -5.52 20.87
C GLU A 70 -8.93 -6.18 19.57
N GLY A 71 -9.74 -6.31 18.52
CA GLY A 71 -9.35 -7.01 17.28
C GLY A 71 -8.52 -6.20 16.28
N ILE A 72 -8.34 -4.89 16.50
CA ILE A 72 -7.52 -4.02 15.64
C ILE A 72 -6.06 -4.13 16.07
N GLN A 73 -5.19 -4.50 15.13
CA GLN A 73 -3.75 -4.70 15.32
C GLN A 73 -2.95 -3.70 14.47
N PHE A 74 -1.64 -3.61 14.72
CA PHE A 74 -0.70 -2.74 13.98
C PHE A 74 -1.14 -1.27 13.94
N ILE A 75 -1.61 -0.77 15.09
CA ILE A 75 -2.17 0.58 15.18
C ILE A 75 -1.08 1.65 15.01
N GLU A 76 -1.28 2.52 14.04
CA GLU A 76 -0.50 3.72 13.80
C GLU A 76 -1.38 4.96 13.99
N ARG A 77 -1.02 5.83 14.94
CA ARG A 77 -1.77 7.05 15.25
C ARG A 77 -0.87 8.27 15.19
N TYR A 78 -1.21 9.23 14.33
CA TYR A 78 -0.50 10.50 14.20
C TYR A 78 -1.48 11.66 14.35
N VAL A 79 -1.11 12.67 15.13
CA VAL A 79 -1.87 13.93 15.20
C VAL A 79 -1.62 14.69 13.90
N TRP A 80 -2.65 14.94 13.11
CA TRP A 80 -2.52 15.66 11.84
C TRP A 80 -2.81 17.15 12.01
N ILE A 81 -3.99 17.50 12.55
CA ILE A 81 -4.34 18.89 12.84
C ILE A 81 -4.97 18.96 14.23
N LYS A 82 -4.16 19.37 15.21
CA LYS A 82 -4.50 19.34 16.64
C LYS A 82 -5.71 20.20 16.98
N ASP A 83 -5.80 21.40 16.40
CA ASP A 83 -6.87 22.36 16.71
C ASP A 83 -8.26 21.87 16.29
N PHE A 84 -8.32 20.98 15.30
CA PHE A 84 -9.55 20.33 14.85
C PHE A 84 -9.71 18.90 15.38
N ASN A 85 -8.79 18.43 16.25
CA ASN A 85 -8.72 17.05 16.74
C ASN A 85 -8.69 16.00 15.60
N ILE A 86 -8.05 16.34 14.47
CA ILE A 86 -7.93 15.45 13.31
C ILE A 86 -6.67 14.59 13.50
N ASN A 87 -6.86 13.27 13.45
CA ASN A 87 -5.80 12.29 13.59
C ASN A 87 -5.79 11.36 12.37
N VAL A 88 -4.60 11.01 11.90
CA VAL A 88 -4.43 9.84 11.04
C VAL A 88 -4.40 8.64 11.96
N PHE A 89 -5.38 7.74 11.81
CA PHE A 89 -5.48 6.50 12.56
C PHE A 89 -5.59 5.36 11.56
N MET A 90 -4.56 4.51 11.53
CA MET A 90 -4.51 3.30 10.72
C MET A 90 -4.37 2.11 11.65
N GLY A 91 -5.00 1.01 11.28
CA GLY A 91 -4.98 -0.24 12.02
C GLY A 91 -5.70 -1.28 11.18
N VAL A 92 -5.33 -2.55 11.35
CA VAL A 92 -5.90 -3.63 10.55
C VAL A 92 -6.64 -4.61 11.46
N ASP A 93 -7.86 -4.97 11.09
CA ASP A 93 -8.66 -5.99 11.78
C ASP A 93 -8.80 -7.27 10.95
N GLY A 94 -9.59 -8.23 11.43
CA GLY A 94 -9.81 -9.50 10.74
C GLY A 94 -10.47 -9.39 9.36
N LEU A 95 -11.15 -8.29 9.06
CA LEU A 95 -11.78 -8.04 7.75
C LEU A 95 -10.88 -7.23 6.83
N SER A 96 -10.23 -6.19 7.34
CA SER A 96 -9.27 -5.38 6.59
C SER A 96 -8.05 -6.18 6.16
N MET A 97 -7.55 -7.09 6.99
CA MET A 97 -6.36 -7.89 6.69
C MET A 97 -6.42 -8.61 5.32
N PRO A 98 -7.43 -9.45 5.06
CA PRO A 98 -7.55 -10.11 3.76
C PRO A 98 -7.79 -9.12 2.62
N MET A 99 -8.43 -7.96 2.86
CA MET A 99 -8.66 -6.95 1.83
C MET A 99 -7.36 -6.23 1.43
N VAL A 100 -6.51 -5.88 2.40
CA VAL A 100 -5.18 -5.31 2.16
C VAL A 100 -4.33 -6.29 1.35
N LEU A 101 -4.28 -7.57 1.76
CA LEU A 101 -3.52 -8.61 1.05
C LEU A 101 -4.05 -8.84 -0.38
N LEU A 102 -5.37 -8.91 -0.54
CA LEU A 102 -6.00 -9.07 -1.86
C LEU A 102 -5.71 -7.87 -2.76
N CYS A 103 -5.84 -6.66 -2.25
CA CYS A 103 -5.56 -5.43 -3.00
C CYS A 103 -4.10 -5.40 -3.47
N ALA A 104 -3.16 -5.68 -2.56
CA ALA A 104 -1.73 -5.72 -2.86
C ALA A 104 -1.36 -6.85 -3.84
N LEU A 105 -2.12 -7.96 -3.88
CA LEU A 105 -1.93 -9.04 -4.85
C LEU A 105 -2.48 -8.67 -6.24
N ILE A 106 -3.64 -8.01 -6.30
CA ILE A 106 -4.27 -7.66 -7.57
C ILE A 106 -3.47 -6.58 -8.31
N CYS A 107 -2.87 -5.63 -7.60
CA CYS A 107 -2.13 -4.52 -8.22
C CYS A 107 -0.99 -4.95 -9.17
N PRO A 108 -0.04 -5.84 -8.80
CA PRO A 108 1.00 -6.30 -9.73
C PRO A 108 0.42 -7.09 -10.91
N ILE A 109 -0.65 -7.88 -10.70
CA ILE A 109 -1.35 -8.59 -11.79
C ILE A 109 -1.97 -7.60 -12.77
N ALA A 110 -2.63 -6.56 -12.25
CA ALA A 110 -3.24 -5.51 -13.05
C ALA A 110 -2.18 -4.68 -13.81
N VAL A 111 -1.00 -4.42 -13.21
CA VAL A 111 0.14 -3.83 -13.93
C VAL A 111 0.56 -4.68 -15.12
N LEU A 112 0.73 -5.99 -14.92
CA LEU A 112 1.09 -6.92 -16.00
C LEU A 112 0.03 -6.96 -17.10
N ALA A 113 -1.25 -7.05 -16.72
CA ALA A 113 -2.36 -7.02 -17.67
C ALA A 113 -2.42 -5.70 -18.47
N SER A 114 -1.95 -4.61 -17.88
CA SER A 114 -1.96 -3.26 -18.48
C SER A 114 -0.77 -2.99 -19.41
N TRP A 115 0.09 -3.97 -19.68
CA TRP A 115 1.19 -3.79 -20.63
C TRP A 115 0.75 -3.54 -22.07
N GLY A 116 -0.50 -3.83 -22.43
CA GLY A 116 -1.08 -3.46 -23.72
C GLY A 116 -1.32 -1.95 -23.89
N VAL A 117 -1.29 -1.15 -22.81
CA VAL A 117 -1.49 0.30 -22.88
C VAL A 117 -0.35 0.94 -23.69
N SER A 118 -0.73 1.65 -24.76
CA SER A 118 0.16 2.32 -25.71
C SER A 118 0.00 3.84 -25.72
N SER A 119 -1.18 4.35 -25.38
CA SER A 119 -1.45 5.78 -25.26
C SER A 119 -1.35 6.23 -23.80
N GLY A 120 -0.73 7.39 -23.55
CA GLY A 120 -0.67 7.97 -22.22
C GLY A 120 0.06 7.13 -21.16
N VAL A 121 0.96 6.23 -21.55
CA VAL A 121 1.62 5.23 -20.67
C VAL A 121 2.09 5.81 -19.34
N LYS A 122 2.82 6.94 -19.37
CA LYS A 122 3.30 7.59 -18.14
C LYS A 122 2.16 8.02 -17.21
N GLY A 123 1.13 8.66 -17.77
CA GLY A 123 -0.02 9.14 -17.00
C GLY A 123 -0.84 7.98 -16.44
N TYR A 124 -1.03 6.92 -17.24
CA TYR A 124 -1.71 5.70 -16.82
C TYR A 124 -1.05 5.10 -15.57
N PHE A 125 0.26 4.79 -15.63
CA PHE A 125 0.96 4.14 -14.52
C PHE A 125 1.16 5.05 -13.31
N PHE A 126 1.32 6.37 -13.52
CA PHE A 126 1.30 7.35 -12.43
C PHE A 126 -0.02 7.30 -11.65
N LEU A 127 -1.15 7.39 -12.36
CA LEU A 127 -2.48 7.36 -11.74
C LEU A 127 -2.82 5.98 -11.17
N PHE A 128 -2.33 4.91 -11.79
CA PHE A 128 -2.49 3.55 -11.28
C PHE A 128 -1.87 3.39 -9.89
N LEU A 129 -0.64 3.87 -9.69
CA LEU A 129 0.02 3.81 -8.38
C LEU A 129 -0.66 4.71 -7.34
N LEU A 130 -1.20 5.87 -7.75
CA LEU A 130 -2.03 6.67 -6.84
C LEU A 130 -3.34 5.98 -6.46
N LEU A 131 -3.96 5.26 -7.41
CA LEU A 131 -5.15 4.45 -7.15
C LEU A 131 -4.82 3.31 -6.17
N GLU A 132 -3.68 2.64 -6.32
CA GLU A 132 -3.21 1.62 -5.37
C GLU A 132 -3.10 2.18 -3.95
N THR A 133 -2.49 3.35 -3.76
CA THR A 133 -2.49 4.03 -2.45
C THR A 133 -3.90 4.28 -1.94
N GLY A 134 -4.81 4.77 -2.79
CA GLY A 134 -6.20 5.02 -2.40
C GLY A 134 -6.92 3.76 -1.95
N MET A 135 -6.74 2.64 -2.67
CA MET A 135 -7.34 1.36 -2.31
C MET A 135 -6.75 0.79 -1.02
N LEU A 136 -5.43 0.83 -0.85
CA LEU A 136 -4.75 0.37 0.37
C LEU A 136 -5.06 1.23 1.59
N GLY A 137 -5.32 2.53 1.42
CA GLY A 137 -5.66 3.44 2.52
C GLY A 137 -7.11 3.35 2.99
N VAL A 138 -7.98 2.64 2.28
CA VAL A 138 -9.38 2.43 2.68
C VAL A 138 -9.54 1.28 3.68
N PHE A 139 -8.65 0.27 3.61
CA PHE A 139 -8.72 -0.95 4.41
C PHE A 139 -7.69 -0.92 5.53
#